data_AF-D8TFE9-F1
#
_entry.id   AF-D8TFE9-F1
#
_cell.length_a   1.000
_cell.length_b   1.000
_cell.length_c   1.000
_cell.angle_alpha   90.00
_cell.angle_beta   90.00
_cell.angle_gamma   90.00
#
_symmetry.space_group_name_H-M   'P 1'
#
loop_
_entity.id
_entity.type
_entity.pdbx_description
1 polymer ?
#
loop_
_entity_poly.entity_id
_entity_poly.type
_entity_poly.pdbx_seq_one_letter_code
_entity_poly.pdbx_strand_id
1 'polypeptide(L)'
;MRGFPALRRDVLRWLITLNLSQPIKNVRRDFSNGFLVAEIFSQYYPQDIQMHSFDNGTRLAKKKDNWAQLEKIFRKKEVPVIPGEIENIVNCGPEDGIGPLLERMYWFLARKKNPMSRIYGRDFLTTQRHH
;
A
#
# COMPACT_ATOMS: atom_id res chain seq x y z
N MET A 1 8.46 -24.37 4.18
CA MET A 1 7.42 -23.63 3.41
C MET A 1 7.60 -22.16 3.71
N ARG A 2 8.02 -21.33 2.74
CA ARG A 2 8.26 -19.89 2.99
C ARG A 2 6.92 -19.19 3.06
N GLY A 3 6.46 -18.94 4.29
CA GLY A 3 5.22 -18.21 4.55
C GLY A 3 5.30 -16.81 3.95
N PHE A 4 4.18 -16.34 3.42
CA PHE A 4 3.93 -14.90 3.29
C PHE A 4 4.33 -14.22 4.61
N PRO A 5 4.96 -13.02 4.60
CA PRO A 5 4.96 -12.20 5.82
C PRO A 5 3.51 -12.17 6.29
N ALA A 6 3.27 -12.49 7.57
CA ALA A 6 1.99 -12.98 8.06
C ALA A 6 0.91 -11.88 8.05
N LEU A 7 0.47 -11.49 6.86
CA LEU A 7 -0.66 -10.61 6.64
C LEU A 7 -1.84 -11.19 7.40
N ARG A 8 -2.51 -10.34 8.17
CA ARG A 8 -3.73 -10.74 8.87
C ARG A 8 -4.72 -11.35 7.89
N ARG A 9 -5.42 -12.41 8.33
CA ARG A 9 -6.42 -13.13 7.50
C ARG A 9 -7.45 -12.19 6.86
N ASP A 10 -7.82 -11.12 7.55
CA ASP A 10 -8.79 -10.15 7.05
C ASP A 10 -8.24 -9.32 5.89
N VAL A 11 -6.94 -8.96 5.92
CA VAL A 11 -6.26 -8.26 4.84
C VAL A 11 -6.12 -9.18 3.62
N LEU A 12 -5.79 -10.46 3.83
CA LEU A 12 -5.75 -11.45 2.76
C LEU A 12 -7.11 -11.64 2.10
N ARG A 13 -8.19 -11.79 2.88
CA ARG A 13 -9.55 -11.88 2.34
C ARG A 13 -9.93 -10.62 1.58
N TRP A 14 -9.61 -9.45 2.12
CA TRP A 14 -9.85 -8.19 1.43
C TRP A 14 -9.13 -8.13 0.08
N LEU A 15 -7.85 -8.45 0.01
CA LEU A 15 -7.11 -8.52 -1.26
C LEU A 15 -7.75 -9.48 -2.27
N ILE A 16 -8.23 -10.65 -1.82
CA ILE A 16 -8.95 -11.60 -2.67
C ILE A 16 -10.25 -10.98 -3.22
N THR A 17 -11.01 -10.26 -2.37
CA THR A 17 -12.27 -9.62 -2.81
C THR A 17 -12.09 -8.51 -3.83
N LEU A 18 -10.90 -7.90 -3.91
CA LEU A 18 -10.61 -6.88 -4.92
C LEU A 18 -10.44 -7.46 -6.33
N ASN A 19 -10.24 -8.78 -6.48
CA ASN A 19 -10.07 -9.43 -7.77
C ASN A 19 -9.06 -8.71 -8.69
N LEU A 20 -7.85 -8.50 -8.16
CA LEU A 20 -6.75 -7.80 -8.84
C LEU A 20 -6.37 -8.49 -10.16
N SER A 21 -5.93 -7.72 -11.14
CA SER A 21 -5.61 -8.23 -12.49
C SER A 21 -4.43 -9.19 -12.52
N GLN A 22 -3.53 -9.12 -11.53
CA GLN A 22 -2.36 -10.00 -11.42
C GLN A 22 -2.42 -10.87 -10.17
N PRO A 23 -2.05 -12.16 -10.28
CA PRO A 23 -2.00 -13.05 -9.12
C PRO A 23 -0.86 -12.65 -8.17
N ILE A 24 -1.16 -12.53 -6.88
CA ILE A 24 -0.17 -12.26 -5.83
C ILE A 24 0.52 -13.58 -5.45
N LYS A 25 1.77 -13.77 -5.90
CA LYS A 25 2.60 -14.95 -5.59
C LYS A 25 3.64 -14.63 -4.52
N ASN A 26 4.20 -13.43 -4.56
CA ASN A 26 5.17 -12.92 -3.60
C ASN A 26 4.82 -11.47 -3.27
N VAL A 27 4.12 -11.28 -2.14
CA VAL A 27 3.65 -9.96 -1.69
C VAL A 27 4.72 -8.88 -1.75
N ARG A 28 5.96 -9.18 -1.34
CA ARG A 28 7.04 -8.17 -1.37
C ARG A 28 7.41 -7.78 -2.79
N ARG A 29 7.62 -8.77 -3.66
CA ARG A 29 8.05 -8.53 -5.05
C ARG A 29 6.94 -7.90 -5.87
N ASP A 30 5.75 -8.47 -5.81
CA ASP A 30 4.64 -8.11 -6.69
C ASP A 30 4.14 -6.70 -6.39
N PHE A 31 4.13 -6.30 -5.12
CA PHE A 31 3.75 -4.95 -4.74
C PHE A 31 4.90 -3.92 -4.83
N SER A 32 6.17 -4.34 -4.91
CA SER A 32 7.30 -3.40 -5.01
C SER A 32 7.21 -2.46 -6.22
N ASN A 33 6.50 -2.86 -7.28
CA ASN A 33 6.31 -2.04 -8.48
C ASN A 33 5.30 -0.90 -8.28
N GLY A 34 4.35 -1.02 -7.35
CA GLY A 34 3.29 -0.03 -7.13
C GLY A 34 2.06 -0.19 -8.03
N PHE A 35 2.12 -0.94 -9.14
CA PHE A 35 0.96 -1.16 -10.02
C PHE A 35 -0.24 -1.78 -9.29
N LEU A 36 -0.02 -2.83 -8.49
CA LEU A 36 -1.09 -3.44 -7.70
C LEU A 36 -1.67 -2.47 -6.65
N VAL A 37 -0.85 -1.58 -6.11
CA VAL A 37 -1.33 -0.55 -5.18
C VAL A 37 -2.20 0.47 -5.92
N ALA A 38 -1.80 0.87 -7.12
CA ALA A 38 -2.60 1.75 -7.97
C ALA A 38 -3.93 1.09 -8.33
N GLU A 39 -3.93 -0.20 -8.66
CA GLU A 39 -5.14 -0.95 -8.95
C GLU A 39 -6.09 -0.99 -7.74
N ILE A 40 -5.57 -1.27 -6.53
CA ILE A 40 -6.36 -1.20 -5.30
C ILE A 40 -6.99 0.19 -5.17
N PHE A 41 -6.20 1.26 -5.27
CA PHE A 41 -6.72 2.62 -5.15
C PHE A 41 -7.70 3.00 -6.27
N SER A 42 -7.56 2.45 -7.47
CA SER A 42 -8.47 2.71 -8.59
C SER A 42 -9.90 2.23 -8.30
N GLN A 43 -10.07 1.19 -7.47
CA GLN A 43 -11.39 0.69 -7.10
C GLN A 43 -12.13 1.61 -6.12
N TYR A 44 -11.39 2.36 -5.30
CA TYR A 44 -11.96 3.28 -4.30
C TYR A 44 -12.00 4.73 -4.80
N TYR A 45 -11.06 5.10 -5.68
CA TYR A 45 -10.89 6.45 -6.20
C TYR A 45 -10.65 6.43 -7.73
N PRO A 46 -11.62 5.93 -8.52
CA PRO A 46 -11.46 5.78 -9.98
C PRO A 46 -11.21 7.10 -10.71
N GLN A 47 -11.62 8.24 -10.13
CA GLN A 47 -11.41 9.57 -10.70
C GLN A 47 -10.01 10.14 -10.41
N ASP A 48 -9.30 9.59 -9.42
CA ASP A 48 -7.98 10.06 -9.00
C ASP A 48 -6.83 9.20 -9.55
N ILE A 49 -7.15 8.02 -10.10
CA ILE A 49 -6.18 7.05 -10.61
C ILE A 49 -6.40 6.85 -12.11
N GLN A 50 -5.34 7.10 -12.89
CA GLN A 50 -5.31 6.80 -14.32
C GLN A 50 -4.49 5.53 -14.55
N MET A 51 -5.12 4.35 -14.52
CA MET A 51 -4.38 3.06 -14.58
C MET A 51 -3.44 2.92 -15.80
N HIS A 52 -3.72 3.61 -16.91
CA HIS A 52 -2.86 3.60 -18.11
C HIS A 52 -1.53 4.34 -17.92
N SER A 53 -1.40 5.19 -16.90
CA SER A 53 -0.13 5.88 -16.58
C SER A 53 0.80 5.05 -15.68
N PHE A 54 0.35 3.87 -15.23
CA PHE A 54 1.12 2.96 -14.40
C PHE A 54 1.72 1.82 -15.23
N ASP A 55 2.99 1.52 -14.98
CA ASP A 55 3.76 0.55 -15.75
C ASP A 55 4.03 -0.73 -14.93
N ASN A 56 3.70 -1.91 -15.47
CA ASN A 56 3.91 -3.19 -14.76
C ASN A 56 5.34 -3.75 -14.89
N GLY A 57 6.26 -3.00 -15.48
CA GLY A 57 7.63 -3.39 -15.75
C GLY A 57 8.48 -3.56 -14.49
N THR A 58 9.53 -4.37 -14.58
CA THR A 58 10.39 -4.69 -13.42
C THR A 58 11.50 -3.67 -13.18
N ARG A 59 11.72 -2.73 -14.11
CA ARG A 59 12.80 -1.73 -14.05
C ARG A 59 12.60 -0.77 -12.88
N LEU A 60 13.68 -0.48 -12.15
CA LEU A 60 13.64 0.40 -10.97
C LEU A 60 13.07 1.80 -11.28
N ALA A 61 13.41 2.37 -12.44
CA ALA A 61 12.86 3.66 -12.88
C ALA A 61 11.32 3.64 -12.93
N LYS A 62 10.73 2.59 -13.53
CA LYS A 62 9.27 2.41 -13.60
C LYS A 62 8.63 2.26 -12.23
N LYS A 63 9.28 1.53 -11.32
CA LYS A 63 8.81 1.44 -9.93
C LYS A 63 8.78 2.83 -9.28
N LYS A 64 9.88 3.58 -9.37
CA LYS A 64 9.96 4.93 -8.80
C LYS A 64 8.90 5.87 -9.37
N ASP A 65 8.69 5.83 -10.69
CA ASP A 65 7.66 6.64 -11.36
C ASP A 65 6.24 6.30 -10.87
N ASN A 66 5.91 5.01 -10.75
CA ASN A 66 4.63 4.56 -10.21
C ASN A 66 4.43 5.03 -8.77
N TRP A 67 5.44 4.86 -7.91
CA TRP A 67 5.35 5.28 -6.50
C TRP A 67 5.26 6.80 -6.35
N ALA A 68 5.95 7.58 -7.20
CA ALA A 68 5.81 9.04 -7.21
C ALA A 68 4.39 9.50 -7.58
N GLN A 69 3.70 8.76 -8.46
CA GLN A 69 2.28 9.01 -8.75
C GLN A 69 1.40 8.66 -7.53
N LEU A 70 1.63 7.51 -6.90
CA LEU A 70 0.90 7.11 -5.68
C LEU A 70 1.08 8.09 -4.53
N GLU A 71 2.29 8.63 -4.32
CA GLU A 71 2.56 9.61 -3.26
C GLU A 71 1.71 10.88 -3.37
N LYS A 72 1.44 11.34 -4.61
CA LYS A 72 0.53 12.48 -4.83
C LYS A 72 -0.89 12.16 -4.36
N ILE A 73 -1.34 10.94 -4.62
CA ILE A 73 -2.68 10.47 -4.26
C ILE A 73 -2.76 10.22 -2.75
N PHE A 74 -1.73 9.63 -2.16
CA PHE A 74 -1.62 9.41 -0.72
C PHE A 74 -1.68 10.72 0.05
N ARG A 75 -0.96 11.74 -0.41
CA ARG A 75 -1.02 13.09 0.15
C ARG A 75 -2.41 13.70 -0.01
N LYS A 76 -3.01 13.60 -1.20
CA LYS A 76 -4.35 14.15 -1.50
C LYS A 76 -5.45 13.51 -0.65
N LYS A 77 -5.33 12.22 -0.33
CA LYS A 77 -6.34 11.44 0.42
C LYS A 77 -5.99 11.25 1.90
N GLU A 78 -4.86 11.77 2.35
CA GLU A 78 -4.35 11.60 3.72
C GLU A 78 -4.18 10.12 4.11
N VAL A 79 -3.64 9.32 3.17
CA VAL A 79 -3.31 7.91 3.43
C VAL A 79 -2.17 7.84 4.45
N PRO A 80 -2.30 7.03 5.52
CA PRO A 80 -1.28 6.94 6.57
C PRO A 80 -0.06 6.12 6.09
N VAL A 81 0.93 6.82 5.54
CA VAL A 81 2.24 6.28 5.11
C VAL A 81 3.33 6.79 6.04
N ILE A 82 4.25 5.91 6.45
CA ILE A 82 5.35 6.25 7.36
C ILE A 82 6.58 6.70 6.54
N PRO A 83 7.38 7.67 7.02
CA PRO A 83 8.60 8.09 6.34
C PRO A 83 9.55 6.91 6.04
N GLY A 84 10.13 6.89 4.83
CA GLY A 84 11.09 5.86 4.40
C GLY A 84 10.48 4.51 3.98
N GLU A 85 9.20 4.25 4.26
CA GLU A 85 8.58 2.96 3.97
C GLU A 85 8.45 2.69 2.46
N ILE A 86 8.10 3.70 1.65
CA ILE A 86 7.99 3.56 0.19
C ILE A 86 9.34 3.17 -0.41
N GLU A 87 10.43 3.80 0.03
CA GLU A 87 11.77 3.47 -0.43
C GLU A 87 12.14 2.03 -0.08
N ASN A 88 11.80 1.58 1.14
CA ASN A 88 11.97 0.18 1.55
C ASN A 88 11.17 -0.79 0.64
N ILE A 89 9.92 -0.46 0.32
CA ILE A 89 9.06 -1.27 -0.55
C ILE A 89 9.61 -1.34 -1.97
N VAL A 90 9.99 -0.21 -2.57
CA VAL A 90 10.56 -0.12 -3.92
C VAL A 90 11.80 -1.01 -4.07
N ASN A 91 12.68 -0.95 -3.06
CA ASN A 91 13.92 -1.74 -3.02
C ASN A 91 13.69 -3.20 -2.61
N CYS A 92 12.44 -3.60 -2.36
CA CYS A 92 12.09 -4.93 -1.85
C CYS A 92 12.90 -5.28 -0.58
N GLY A 93 13.11 -4.29 0.29
CA GLY A 93 13.94 -4.43 1.50
C GLY A 93 13.41 -5.48 2.48
N PRO A 94 14.26 -5.95 3.41
CA PRO A 94 13.88 -6.88 4.48
C PRO A 94 12.88 -6.24 5.46
N GLU A 95 12.31 -7.06 6.37
CA GLU A 95 11.25 -6.67 7.33
C GLU A 95 9.90 -6.32 6.70
N ASP A 96 8.98 -7.30 6.66
CA ASP A 96 7.55 -7.26 6.25
C ASP A 96 7.16 -6.61 4.91
N GLY A 97 8.07 -5.91 4.23
CA GLY A 97 7.90 -5.19 2.98
C GLY A 97 6.69 -4.28 2.99
N ILE A 98 5.74 -4.54 2.09
CA ILE A 98 4.49 -3.75 2.01
C ILE A 98 3.45 -4.15 3.07
N GLY A 99 3.69 -5.20 3.85
CA GLY A 99 2.70 -5.76 4.77
C GLY A 99 2.04 -4.72 5.70
N PRO A 100 2.82 -3.93 6.45
CA PRO A 100 2.29 -2.91 7.35
C PRO A 100 1.48 -1.83 6.60
N LEU A 101 1.92 -1.43 5.40
CA LEU A 101 1.17 -0.50 4.56
C LEU A 101 -0.16 -1.10 4.08
N LEU A 102 -0.20 -2.38 3.68
CA LEU A 102 -1.45 -3.05 3.31
C LEU A 102 -2.43 -3.12 4.48
N GLU A 103 -1.95 -3.34 5.72
CA GLU A 103 -2.83 -3.29 6.89
C GLU A 103 -3.43 -1.91 7.09
N ARG A 104 -2.61 -0.85 6.98
CA ARG A 104 -3.08 0.53 7.08
C ARG A 104 -4.07 0.88 5.97
N MET A 105 -3.78 0.48 4.73
CA MET A 105 -4.67 0.64 3.58
C MET A 105 -6.01 -0.08 3.79
N TYR A 106 -6.00 -1.31 4.32
CA TYR A 106 -7.23 -2.05 4.61
C TYR A 106 -8.14 -1.27 5.55
N TRP A 107 -7.64 -0.77 6.69
CA TRP A 107 -8.46 0.00 7.63
C TRP A 107 -8.92 1.34 7.03
N PHE A 108 -8.02 2.01 6.31
CA PHE A 108 -8.29 3.30 5.68
C PHE A 108 -9.37 3.18 4.59
N LEU A 109 -9.18 2.30 3.61
CA LEU A 109 -10.05 2.14 2.44
C LEU A 109 -11.36 1.44 2.78
N ALA A 110 -11.32 0.39 3.63
CA ALA A 110 -12.54 -0.31 4.03
C ALA A 110 -13.40 0.49 5.02
N ARG A 111 -12.97 1.71 5.42
CA ARG A 111 -13.63 2.58 6.42
C ARG A 111 -13.95 1.86 7.73
N LYS A 112 -13.13 0.87 8.09
CA LYS A 112 -13.30 0.11 9.33
C LYS A 112 -12.51 0.79 10.44
N LYS A 113 -13.05 0.86 11.67
CA LYS A 113 -12.31 1.38 12.83
C LYS A 113 -11.09 0.49 13.06
N ASN A 114 -9.87 1.04 12.91
CA ASN A 114 -8.64 0.32 13.19
C ASN A 114 -8.59 -0.05 14.69
N PRO A 115 -8.63 -1.33 15.09
CA PRO A 115 -8.57 -1.70 16.50
C PRO A 115 -7.20 -1.37 17.12
N MET A 116 -6.14 -1.20 16.32
CA MET A 116 -4.81 -0.81 16.80
C MET A 116 -4.66 0.68 17.15
N SER A 117 -5.57 1.55 16.72
CA SER A 117 -5.52 2.99 17.07
C SER A 117 -5.80 3.26 18.56
N ARG A 118 -6.25 2.24 19.29
CA ARG A 118 -6.44 2.27 20.74
C ARG A 118 -5.20 1.83 21.52
N ILE A 119 -4.27 1.11 20.86
CA ILE A 119 -3.11 0.45 21.51
C ILE A 119 -1.83 1.24 21.25
N TYR A 120 -1.63 1.69 20.01
CA TYR A 120 -0.63 2.69 19.68
C TYR A 120 -1.33 4.04 19.80
N GLY A 121 -0.98 4.79 20.83
CA GLY A 121 -1.60 6.07 21.17
C GLY A 121 -1.79 6.99 19.97
N ARG A 122 -2.70 7.94 20.16
CA ARG A 122 -3.12 9.00 19.23
C ARG A 122 -1.96 9.74 18.53
N ASP A 123 -0.74 9.56 19.02
CA ASP A 123 0.52 10.17 18.63
C ASP A 123 1.05 9.77 17.24
N PHE A 124 0.76 8.56 16.75
CA PHE A 124 1.23 8.14 15.41
C PHE A 124 0.51 8.88 14.26
N LEU A 125 -0.66 9.47 14.51
CA LEU A 125 -1.45 10.21 13.52
C LEU A 125 -1.38 11.73 13.70
N THR A 126 -0.87 12.24 14.83
CA THR A 126 -0.80 13.69 15.10
C THR A 126 0.52 14.34 14.73
N THR A 127 1.61 13.59 14.51
CA THR A 127 2.92 14.15 14.10
C THR A 127 2.99 14.67 12.66
N GLN A 128 1.89 14.74 11.92
CA GLN A 128 1.82 15.42 10.62
C GLN A 128 0.88 16.63 10.59
N ARG A 129 0.35 17.07 11.74
CA ARG A 129 -0.21 18.42 11.87
C ARG A 129 0.78 19.26 12.64
N HIS A 130 1.74 19.86 11.96
CA HIS A 130 2.48 21.09 12.33
C HIS A 130 3.80 21.13 11.53
N HIS A 131 3.76 21.61 10.29
CA HIS A 131 4.50 22.80 9.87
C HIS A 131 4.06 23.27 8.48
#